data_AF-A0AAN6TBI7-F1
#
_entry.id   AF-A0AAN6TBI7-F1
#
_cell.length_a   1.000
_cell.length_b   1.000
_cell.length_c   1.000
_cell.angle_alpha   90.00
_cell.angle_beta   90.00
_cell.angle_gamma   90.00
#
_symmetry.space_group_name_H-M   'P 1'
#
loop_
_entity.id
_entity.type
_entity.pdbx_description
1 polymer ?
#
loop_
_entity_poly.entity_id
_entity_poly.type
_entity_poly.pdbx_seq_one_letter_code
_entity_poly.pdbx_strand_id
1 'polypeptide(L)'
;MGGFYIQYLESLCRRRGWHDPMYECYRDANGYTCLVLVNGREYQTDLAYESGKLAQENAAMRAFMVCRNFSVNGGMLARNGIVQGLPADESSRKSRKGSRHTSSSNHGHSRRSGNHSSSSSTASLE
;
A
#
# COMPACT_ATOMS: atom_id res chain seq x y z
N MET A 1 13.36 -5.55 -26.62
CA MET A 1 12.25 -4.88 -25.92
C MET A 1 12.16 -5.46 -24.53
N GLY A 2 12.31 -4.62 -23.50
CA GLY A 2 12.11 -5.04 -22.11
C GLY A 2 10.62 -5.33 -21.87
N GLY A 3 10.35 -6.27 -20.99
CA GLY A 3 8.98 -6.65 -20.66
C GLY A 3 8.19 -5.51 -20.01
N PHE A 4 6.92 -5.37 -20.37
CA PHE A 4 6.04 -4.31 -19.88
C PHE A 4 5.75 -4.48 -18.38
N TYR A 5 5.61 -5.72 -17.91
CA TYR A 5 5.25 -6.00 -16.53
C TYR A 5 6.39 -5.73 -15.54
N ILE A 6 7.64 -5.89 -15.97
CA ILE A 6 8.81 -5.53 -15.16
C ILE A 6 8.75 -4.04 -14.79
N GLN A 7 8.56 -3.17 -15.78
CA GLN A 7 8.47 -1.72 -15.56
C GLN A 7 7.24 -1.32 -14.73
N TYR A 8 6.11 -2.01 -14.92
CA TYR A 8 4.92 -1.78 -14.12
C TYR A 8 5.11 -2.18 -12.66
N LEU A 9 5.84 -3.25 -12.40
CA LEU A 9 6.16 -3.71 -11.05
C LEU A 9 7.13 -2.76 -10.36
N GLU A 10 8.18 -2.30 -11.04
CA GLU A 10 9.09 -1.27 -10.53
C GLU A 10 8.33 0.02 -10.18
N SER A 11 7.47 0.49 -11.08
CA SER A 11 6.64 1.68 -10.87
C SER A 11 5.67 1.51 -9.70
N LEU A 12 5.15 0.30 -9.48
CA LEU A 12 4.30 -0.02 -8.34
C LEU A 12 5.09 0.03 -7.03
N CYS A 13 6.29 -0.58 -6.99
CA CYS A 13 7.14 -0.58 -5.80
C CYS A 13 7.53 0.84 -5.41
N ARG A 14 7.96 1.64 -6.39
CA ARG A 14 8.33 3.05 -6.18
C ARG A 14 7.19 3.90 -5.63
N ARG A 15 5.96 3.75 -6.16
CA ARG A 15 4.77 4.47 -5.65
C ARG A 15 4.37 4.07 -4.23
N ARG A 16 4.74 2.86 -3.81
CA ARG A 16 4.43 2.32 -2.47
C ARG A 16 5.58 2.47 -1.46
N GLY A 17 6.73 3.00 -1.89
CA GLY A 17 7.94 3.06 -1.06
C GLY A 17 8.52 1.67 -0.74
N TRP A 18 8.19 0.65 -1.54
CA TRP A 18 8.77 -0.68 -1.40
C TRP A 18 10.14 -0.72 -2.07
N HIS A 19 11.01 -1.61 -1.59
CA HIS A 19 12.26 -1.94 -2.28
C HIS A 19 11.99 -2.42 -3.71
N ASP A 20 12.95 -2.16 -4.59
CA ASP A 20 12.88 -2.61 -5.98
C ASP A 20 12.71 -4.14 -6.06
N PRO A 21 11.91 -4.62 -7.03
CA PRO A 21 11.65 -6.05 -7.19
C PRO A 21 12.94 -6.78 -7.57
N MET A 22 13.25 -7.87 -6.86
CA MET A 22 14.40 -8.72 -7.20
C MET A 22 13.94 -9.89 -8.05
N TYR A 23 14.73 -10.22 -9.08
CA TYR A 23 14.45 -11.30 -10.01
C TYR A 23 15.56 -12.35 -9.91
N GLU A 24 15.16 -13.60 -9.72
CA GLU A 24 16.07 -14.73 -9.77
C GLU A 24 15.53 -15.77 -10.75
N CYS A 25 16.20 -15.92 -11.89
CA CYS A 25 15.77 -16.86 -12.91
C CYS A 25 16.67 -18.09 -12.93
N TYR A 26 16.03 -19.26 -12.95
CA TYR A 26 16.69 -20.54 -12.96
C TYR A 26 16.46 -21.24 -14.29
N ARG A 27 17.46 -22.00 -14.72
CA ARG A 27 17.37 -22.89 -15.86
C ARG A 27 17.39 -24.31 -15.35
N ASP A 28 16.38 -25.07 -15.72
CA ASP A 28 16.25 -26.50 -15.45
C ASP A 28 16.28 -27.29 -16.77
N ALA A 29 16.37 -28.62 -16.70
CA ALA A 29 16.26 -29.50 -17.85
C ALA A 29 14.91 -29.32 -18.59
N ASN A 30 13.86 -28.94 -17.86
CA ASN A 30 12.50 -28.79 -18.39
C ASN A 30 12.20 -27.37 -18.92
N GLY A 31 13.12 -26.40 -18.78
CA GLY A 31 12.95 -25.03 -19.26
C GLY A 31 13.43 -23.98 -18.26
N TYR A 32 12.86 -22.78 -18.33
CA TYR A 32 13.24 -21.64 -17.51
C TYR A 32 12.13 -21.29 -16.52
N THR A 33 12.48 -21.13 -15.25
CA THR A 33 11.59 -20.59 -14.22
C THR A 33 12.16 -19.29 -13.69
N CYS A 34 11.31 -18.44 -13.13
CA CYS A 34 11.79 -17.22 -12.50
C CYS A 34 11.00 -16.91 -11.23
N LEU A 35 11.71 -16.42 -10.23
CA LEU A 35 11.22 -16.00 -8.93
C LEU A 35 11.34 -14.49 -8.82
N VAL A 36 10.30 -13.84 -8.30
CA VAL A 36 10.25 -12.40 -8.08
C VAL A 36 9.97 -12.12 -6.62
N LEU A 37 10.86 -11.40 -5.95
CA LEU A 37 10.68 -10.97 -4.57
C LEU A 37 10.18 -9.52 -4.56
N VAL A 38 9.00 -9.30 -3.99
CA VAL A 38 8.41 -7.97 -3.80
C VAL A 38 7.92 -7.82 -2.37
N ASN A 39 8.47 -6.85 -1.64
CA ASN A 39 8.04 -6.53 -0.29
C ASN A 39 7.99 -7.76 0.65
N GLY A 40 9.01 -8.62 0.57
CA GLY A 40 9.10 -9.86 1.36
C GLY A 40 8.19 -11.00 0.91
N ARG A 41 7.57 -10.89 -0.27
CA ARG A 41 6.75 -11.95 -0.88
C ARG A 41 7.39 -12.46 -2.15
N GLU A 42 7.50 -13.77 -2.26
CA GLU A 42 8.09 -14.45 -3.40
C GLU A 42 7.00 -14.93 -4.35
N TYR A 43 7.21 -14.70 -5.64
CA TYR A 43 6.31 -15.11 -6.71
C TYR A 43 7.08 -15.87 -7.76
N GLN A 44 6.79 -17.16 -7.90
CA GLN A 44 7.38 -18.02 -8.91
C GLN A 44 6.41 -18.24 -10.08
N THR A 45 6.96 -18.45 -11.27
CA THR A 45 6.25 -19.01 -12.43
C THR A 45 5.64 -20.39 -12.13
N ASP A 46 4.39 -20.64 -12.53
CA ASP A 46 3.73 -21.96 -12.34
C ASP A 46 4.34 -23.07 -13.20
N LEU A 47 4.90 -22.69 -14.33
CA LEU A 47 5.36 -23.60 -15.39
C LEU A 47 6.77 -23.19 -15.82
N ALA A 48 7.50 -24.14 -16.41
CA ALA A 48 8.76 -23.84 -17.09
C ALA A 48 8.48 -23.23 -18.47
N TYR A 49 9.18 -22.15 -18.80
CA TYR A 49 9.06 -21.44 -20.06
C TYR A 49 10.25 -21.73 -20.99
N GLU A 50 10.08 -21.46 -22.29
CA GLU A 50 11.12 -21.69 -23.30
C GLU A 50 12.35 -20.78 -23.12
N SER A 51 12.19 -19.58 -22.56
CA SER A 51 13.30 -18.64 -22.36
C SER A 51 13.23 -17.93 -21.01
N GLY A 52 14.40 -17.54 -20.50
CA GLY A 52 14.51 -16.77 -19.25
C GLY A 52 13.75 -15.44 -19.30
N LYS A 53 13.72 -14.77 -20.47
CA LYS A 53 12.96 -13.52 -20.64
C LYS A 53 11.44 -13.74 -20.52
N LEU A 54 10.93 -14.83 -21.08
CA LEU A 54 9.52 -15.20 -20.93
C LEU A 54 9.20 -15.54 -19.47
N ALA A 55 10.06 -16.34 -18.82
CA ALA A 55 9.88 -16.69 -17.41
C ALA A 55 9.87 -15.44 -16.52
N GLN A 56 10.81 -14.52 -16.75
CA GLN A 56 10.91 -13.26 -16.01
C GLN A 56 9.66 -12.39 -16.18
N GLU A 57 9.18 -12.21 -17.41
CA GLU A 57 8.00 -11.38 -17.68
C GLU A 57 6.72 -12.01 -17.10
N ASN A 58 6.57 -13.33 -17.19
CA ASN A 58 5.44 -14.03 -16.58
C ASN A 58 5.48 -13.97 -15.05
N ALA A 59 6.66 -14.08 -14.45
CA ALA A 59 6.82 -13.91 -13.01
C ALA A 59 6.48 -12.46 -12.58
N ALA A 60 6.94 -11.47 -13.34
CA ALA A 60 6.60 -10.05 -13.13
C ALA A 60 5.09 -9.79 -13.24
N MET A 61 4.43 -10.38 -14.24
CA MET A 61 2.98 -10.28 -14.44
C MET A 61 2.22 -10.80 -13.22
N ARG A 62 2.58 -12.00 -12.73
CA ARG A 62 1.97 -12.62 -11.54
C ARG A 62 2.18 -11.75 -10.31
N ALA A 63 3.43 -11.36 -10.05
CA ALA A 63 3.77 -10.47 -8.96
C ALA A 63 2.95 -9.18 -9.06
N PHE A 64 2.84 -8.56 -10.23
CA PHE A 64 2.08 -7.32 -10.43
C PHE A 64 0.58 -7.49 -10.16
N MET A 65 -0.06 -8.54 -10.70
CA MET A 65 -1.49 -8.79 -10.51
C MET A 65 -1.86 -9.03 -9.03
N VAL A 66 -0.97 -9.68 -8.27
CA VAL A 66 -1.15 -9.86 -6.83
C VAL A 66 -0.79 -8.57 -6.08
N CYS A 67 0.39 -7.98 -6.35
CA CYS A 67 0.94 -6.77 -5.73
C CYS A 67 0.00 -5.56 -5.83
N ARG A 68 -0.65 -5.36 -6.99
CA ARG A 68 -1.59 -4.25 -7.21
C ARG A 68 -2.80 -4.28 -6.29
N ASN A 69 -3.20 -5.47 -5.83
CA ASN A 69 -4.36 -5.66 -4.96
C ASN A 69 -4.02 -5.71 -3.47
N PHE A 70 -2.73 -5.75 -3.09
CA PHE A 70 -2.41 -5.60 -1.66
C PHE A 70 -2.77 -4.20 -1.22
N SER A 71 -3.68 -4.10 -0.24
CA SER A 71 -3.88 -2.86 0.48
C SER A 71 -2.60 -2.52 1.24
N VAL A 72 -2.18 -1.25 1.21
CA VAL A 72 -1.00 -0.71 1.92
C VAL A 72 -1.04 -0.91 3.44
N ASN A 73 -2.13 -1.48 3.97
CA ASN A 73 -2.36 -1.74 5.39
C ASN A 73 -2.35 -3.23 5.79
N GLY A 74 -1.85 -4.15 4.97
CA GLY A 74 -1.59 -5.53 5.42
C GLY A 74 -2.79 -6.33 5.94
N GLY A 75 -4.01 -6.02 5.50
CA GLY A 75 -5.20 -6.81 5.88
C GLY A 75 -6.21 -6.09 6.77
N MET A 76 -6.24 -4.76 6.84
CA MET A 76 -7.41 -4.06 7.36
C MET A 76 -8.54 -3.98 6.33
N LEU A 77 -9.07 -5.13 5.93
CA LEU A 77 -10.52 -5.19 5.74
C LEU A 77 -11.07 -5.11 7.17
N ALA A 78 -11.53 -3.93 7.57
CA ALA A 78 -12.36 -3.78 8.76
C ALA A 78 -13.65 -4.60 8.55
N ARG A 79 -13.58 -5.92 8.75
CA ARG A 79 -14.75 -6.78 8.55
C ARG A 79 -15.71 -6.72 9.73
N ASN A 80 -15.31 -6.27 10.93
CA ASN A 80 -16.25 -6.12 12.05
C ASN A 80 -15.83 -5.06 13.10
N GLY A 81 -15.89 -3.77 12.76
CA GLY A 81 -16.11 -2.68 13.74
C GLY A 81 -14.91 -2.21 14.58
N ILE A 82 -14.61 -0.89 14.45
CA ILE A 82 -13.91 -0.01 15.40
C ILE A 82 -12.43 -0.35 15.70
N VAL A 83 -11.51 0.48 15.17
CA VAL A 83 -10.53 1.13 16.05
C VAL A 83 -9.97 2.41 15.42
N GLN A 84 -9.94 3.44 16.27
CA GLN A 84 -9.61 4.83 16.01
C GLN A 84 -8.19 5.04 15.50
N GLY A 85 -8.05 6.05 14.64
CA GLY A 85 -6.76 6.53 14.18
C GLY A 85 -5.88 7.02 15.34
N LEU A 86 -4.59 6.79 15.16
CA LEU A 86 -3.51 7.57 15.78
C LEU A 86 -2.42 7.74 14.72
N PRO A 87 -1.96 8.97 14.42
CA PRO A 87 -0.83 9.18 13.53
C PRO A 87 0.45 8.61 14.19
N ALA A 88 1.19 7.79 13.46
CA ALA A 88 2.52 7.36 13.87
C ALA A 88 3.49 8.53 13.68
N ASP A 89 3.63 9.37 14.72
CA ASP A 89 4.70 10.36 14.78
C ASP A 89 6.01 9.68 15.17
N GLU A 90 6.95 9.69 14.25
CA GLU A 90 8.32 9.25 14.42
C GLU A 90 9.05 10.22 15.36
N SER A 91 9.10 9.90 16.65
CA SER A 91 10.00 10.60 17.60
C SER A 91 10.35 9.72 18.80
N SER A 92 11.33 8.83 18.60
CA SER A 92 12.00 8.14 19.69
C SER A 92 12.92 9.08 20.48
N ARG A 93 12.40 9.94 21.38
CA ARG A 93 13.22 10.59 22.44
C ARG A 93 12.46 10.77 23.76
N LYS A 94 12.48 9.72 24.58
CA LYS A 94 12.75 9.72 26.05
C LYS A 94 11.99 10.73 26.92
N SER A 95 10.82 10.34 27.46
CA SER A 95 10.16 11.04 28.57
C SER A 95 10.45 10.34 29.91
N ARG A 96 11.25 11.00 30.76
CA ARG A 96 11.38 10.69 32.19
C ARG A 96 10.39 11.53 32.97
N LYS A 97 9.49 10.82 33.67
CA LYS A 97 8.64 11.18 34.82
C LYS A 97 9.04 12.44 35.60
N GLY A 98 8.09 13.34 35.84
CA GLY A 98 8.22 14.37 36.89
C GLY A 98 7.19 15.50 36.88
N SER A 99 6.08 15.31 37.60
CA SER A 99 5.41 16.28 38.50
C SER A 99 5.34 17.78 38.12
N ARG A 100 4.12 18.31 37.97
CA ARG A 100 3.49 19.30 38.89
C ARG A 100 2.20 19.87 38.28
N HIS A 101 1.15 19.89 39.10
CA HIS A 101 -0.07 20.66 38.88
C HIS A 101 0.23 22.16 38.87
N THR A 102 -0.31 22.90 37.90
CA THR A 102 -0.67 24.32 38.09
C THR A 102 -1.94 24.62 37.29
N SER A 103 -3.02 24.92 38.00
CA SER A 103 -4.24 25.52 37.48
C SER A 103 -3.99 26.97 37.03
N SER A 104 -4.46 27.34 35.84
CA SER A 104 -4.66 28.74 35.45
C SER A 104 -5.84 28.90 34.50
N SER A 105 -6.89 29.52 35.05
CA SER A 105 -7.93 30.38 34.43
C SER A 105 -7.62 30.97 33.05
N ASN A 106 -8.61 31.06 32.14
CA ASN A 106 -9.47 32.25 31.94
C ASN A 106 -10.24 32.23 30.59
N HIS A 107 -11.52 32.64 30.64
CA HIS A 107 -12.30 33.47 29.68
C HIS A 107 -12.33 33.03 28.19
N GLY A 108 -13.44 32.96 27.45
CA GLY A 108 -14.76 33.56 27.53
C GLY A 108 -15.33 33.68 26.10
N HIS A 109 -16.64 33.91 26.01
CA HIS A 109 -17.39 34.51 24.88
C HIS A 109 -17.98 33.60 23.78
N SER A 110 -19.31 33.52 23.82
CA SER A 110 -20.30 33.27 22.77
C SER A 110 -20.00 33.99 21.44
N ARG A 111 -20.48 33.47 20.29
CA ARG A 111 -21.45 34.07 19.30
C ARG A 111 -21.73 33.03 18.16
N ARG A 112 -22.98 32.57 17.98
CA ARG A 112 -23.97 32.94 16.94
C ARG A 112 -23.78 32.33 15.53
N SER A 113 -24.75 31.46 15.19
CA SER A 113 -25.54 31.36 13.93
C SER A 113 -24.85 31.53 12.56
N GLY A 114 -25.01 30.51 11.70
CA GLY A 114 -24.78 30.61 10.26
C GLY A 114 -25.51 29.50 9.50
N ASN A 115 -26.73 29.81 9.08
CA ASN A 115 -27.66 28.96 8.34
C ASN A 115 -27.33 29.03 6.84
N HIS A 116 -26.90 27.94 6.19
CA HIS A 116 -26.85 27.89 4.72
C HIS A 116 -27.27 26.52 4.20
N SER A 117 -28.55 26.43 3.85
CA SER A 117 -29.10 25.42 2.96
C SER A 117 -28.59 25.68 1.54
N SER A 118 -28.29 24.61 0.80
CA SER A 118 -28.28 24.65 -0.66
C SER A 118 -28.77 23.29 -1.17
N SER A 119 -30.08 23.24 -1.36
CA SER A 119 -30.77 22.32 -2.24
C SER A 119 -30.45 22.64 -3.70
N SER A 120 -30.23 21.62 -4.53
CA SER A 120 -30.88 21.47 -5.85
C SER A 120 -30.56 20.11 -6.46
N SER A 121 -31.62 19.34 -6.64
CA SER A 121 -31.73 18.04 -7.28
C SER A 121 -31.74 18.15 -8.80
N THR A 122 -31.33 17.10 -9.52
CA THR A 122 -32.19 16.42 -10.52
C THR A 122 -31.75 14.95 -10.64
N ALA A 123 -32.73 14.06 -10.49
CA ALA A 123 -32.62 12.63 -10.67
C ALA A 123 -33.49 12.20 -11.86
N SER A 124 -32.97 11.22 -12.60
CA SER A 124 -33.63 10.10 -13.28
C SER A 124 -34.67 10.29 -14.41
N LEU A 125 -34.35 9.60 -15.51
CA LEU A 125 -35.16 8.73 -16.40
C LEU A 125 -36.59 9.14 -16.78
N GLU A 126 -36.83 9.28 -18.08
CA GLU A 126 -37.53 8.27 -18.92
C GLU A 126 -37.00 8.31 -20.36
#